data_AF-A0A397V9P1-F1
#
_entry.id   AF-A0A397V9P1-F1
#
_cell.length_a   1.000
_cell.length_b   1.000
_cell.length_c   1.000
_cell.angle_alpha   90.00
_cell.angle_beta   90.00
_cell.angle_gamma   90.00
#
_symmetry.space_group_name_H-M   'P 1'
#
loop_
_entity.id
_entity.type
_entity.pdbx_description
1 polymer ?
#
loop_
_entity_poly.entity_id
_entity_poly.type
_entity_poly.pdbx_seq_one_letter_code
_entity_poly.pdbx_strand_id
1 'polypeptide(L)'
;MPLLVEKPLYHCSVCEKCYKTKGGLKRHHTIVKGYNKNPPGIYKLPLKASIELKKIFIKIIQDRLKAHLTCSGSQRVLMSCTLSQFYSVFKGYIHRRFSKLGRVRCLFRGDNAYSLLSQILNDEQWGVKYFANEQ
;
A
#
# COMPACT_ATOMS: atom_id res chain seq x y z
N MET A 1 -32.93 -28.51 -0.21
CA MET A 1 -33.00 -27.03 -0.21
C MET A 1 -31.58 -26.48 -0.24
N PRO A 2 -31.13 -25.76 -1.28
CA PRO A 2 -29.83 -25.11 -1.22
C PRO A 2 -29.96 -23.83 -0.40
N LEU A 3 -29.11 -23.70 0.62
CA LEU A 3 -28.87 -22.46 1.34
C LEU A 3 -28.43 -21.40 0.33
N LEU A 4 -29.25 -20.36 0.15
CA LEU A 4 -28.83 -19.15 -0.56
C LEU A 4 -27.68 -18.54 0.23
N VAL A 5 -26.46 -18.74 -0.27
CA VAL A 5 -25.29 -18.01 0.22
C VAL A 5 -25.55 -16.55 -0.09
N GLU A 6 -25.95 -15.77 0.91
CA GLU A 6 -26.12 -14.33 0.77
C GLU A 6 -24.81 -13.74 0.26
N LYS A 7 -24.81 -13.33 -1.01
CA LYS A 7 -23.70 -12.63 -1.65
C LYS A 7 -23.40 -11.38 -0.80
N PRO A 8 -22.14 -11.06 -0.46
CA PRO A 8 -21.85 -9.84 0.28
C PRO A 8 -22.33 -8.62 -0.52
N LEU A 9 -23.42 -8.00 -0.07
CA LEU A 9 -24.16 -6.96 -0.80
C LEU A 9 -23.30 -5.75 -1.15
N TYR A 10 -22.31 -5.42 -0.31
CA TYR A 10 -21.40 -4.29 -0.52
C TYR A 10 -19.98 -4.64 -0.08
N HIS A 11 -18.98 -4.38 -0.91
CA HIS A 11 -17.58 -4.58 -0.56
C HIS A 11 -16.70 -3.42 -1.03
N CYS A 12 -15.54 -3.24 -0.39
CA CYS A 12 -14.52 -2.30 -0.84
C CYS A 12 -13.66 -2.98 -1.93
N SER A 13 -13.52 -2.37 -3.10
CA SER A 13 -12.68 -2.91 -4.19
C SER A 13 -11.18 -2.96 -3.86
N VAL A 14 -10.73 -2.15 -2.89
CA VAL A 14 -9.30 -2.08 -2.51
C VAL A 14 -8.95 -3.16 -1.48
N CYS A 15 -9.78 -3.33 -0.44
CA CYS A 15 -9.48 -4.25 0.67
C CYS A 15 -10.39 -5.47 0.78
N GLU A 16 -11.38 -5.59 -0.12
CA GLU A 16 -12.40 -6.64 -0.16
C GLU A 16 -13.22 -6.82 1.13
N LYS A 17 -13.09 -5.90 2.08
CA LYS A 17 -13.90 -5.93 3.28
C LYS A 17 -15.37 -5.78 2.90
N CYS A 18 -16.16 -6.75 3.34
CA CYS A 18 -17.60 -6.80 3.13
C CYS A 18 -18.35 -6.01 4.21
N TYR A 19 -19.49 -5.43 3.82
CA TYR A 19 -20.36 -4.63 4.67
C TYR A 19 -21.82 -5.06 4.49
N LYS A 20 -22.56 -5.11 5.59
CA LYS A 20 -24.01 -5.40 5.59
C LYS A 20 -24.83 -4.29 4.91
N THR A 21 -24.31 -3.06 4.86
CA THR A 21 -25.04 -1.90 4.33
C THR A 21 -24.16 -0.98 3.48
N LYS A 22 -24.77 -0.29 2.51
CA LYS A 22 -24.13 0.77 1.71
C LYS A 22 -23.56 1.89 2.60
N GLY A 23 -24.25 2.22 3.69
CA GLY A 23 -23.79 3.21 4.67
C GLY A 23 -22.49 2.79 5.37
N GLY A 24 -22.33 1.50 5.68
CA GLY A 24 -21.08 0.94 6.21
C GLY A 24 -19.91 1.09 5.24
N LEU A 25 -20.13 0.76 3.96
CA LEU A 25 -19.11 0.94 2.91
C LEU A 25 -18.76 2.42 2.71
N LYS A 26 -19.76 3.32 2.68
CA LYS A 26 -19.54 4.77 2.56
C LYS A 26 -18.68 5.29 3.72
N ARG A 27 -19.00 4.91 4.95
CA ARG A 27 -18.22 5.29 6.14
C ARG A 27 -16.78 4.79 6.04
N HIS A 28 -16.57 3.56 5.58
CA HIS A 28 -15.23 3.02 5.34
C HIS A 28 -14.43 3.88 4.35
N HIS A 29 -15.00 4.24 3.21
CA HIS A 29 -14.33 5.11 2.23
C HIS A 29 -14.04 6.50 2.81
N THR A 30 -14.95 7.09 3.59
CA THR A 30 -14.71 8.37 4.27
C THR A 30 -13.53 8.28 5.25
N ILE A 31 -13.43 7.20 6.02
CA ILE A 31 -12.31 6.97 6.95
C ILE A 31 -10.99 6.83 6.18
N VAL A 32 -10.97 6.01 5.11
CA VAL A 32 -9.78 5.82 4.27
C VAL A 32 -9.33 7.14 3.62
N LYS A 33 -10.27 7.93 3.08
CA LYS A 33 -9.99 9.28 2.57
C LYS A 33 -9.44 10.20 3.67
N GLY A 34 -9.96 10.08 4.90
CA GLY A 34 -9.49 10.82 6.06
C GLY A 34 -8.01 10.60 6.38
N TYR A 35 -7.49 9.38 6.20
CA TYR A 35 -6.07 9.07 6.43
C TYR A 35 -5.11 9.77 5.47
N ASN A 36 -5.60 10.20 4.30
CA ASN A 36 -4.81 10.85 3.27
C ASN A 36 -4.89 12.37 3.29
N LYS A 37 -5.69 12.94 4.20
CA LYS A 37 -5.64 14.37 4.48
C LYS A 37 -4.28 14.69 5.10
N ASN A 38 -3.68 15.82 4.72
CA ASN A 38 -2.41 16.28 5.28
C ASN A 38 -2.49 16.25 6.81
N PRO A 39 -1.74 15.38 7.49
CA PRO A 39 -1.72 15.41 8.93
C PRO A 39 -1.01 16.71 9.34
N PRO A 40 -1.58 17.49 10.27
CA PRO A 40 -0.92 18.69 10.77
C PRO A 40 0.45 18.30 11.36
N GLY A 41 1.48 19.09 11.06
CA GLY A 41 2.84 18.86 11.56
C GLY A 41 3.69 17.86 10.78
N ILE A 42 3.27 17.33 9.62
CA ILE A 42 4.20 16.58 8.75
C ILE A 42 5.17 17.54 8.06
N TYR A 43 6.44 17.41 8.41
CA TYR A 43 7.55 18.07 7.73
C TYR A 43 7.59 17.67 6.25
N LYS A 44 7.60 18.67 5.35
CA LYS A 44 7.80 18.44 3.91
C LYS A 44 9.29 18.19 3.68
N LEU A 45 9.63 16.96 3.30
CA LEU A 45 11.01 16.65 2.94
C LEU A 45 11.42 17.36 1.64
N PRO A 46 12.70 17.76 1.51
CA PRO A 46 13.26 18.23 0.25
C PRO A 46 13.10 17.18 -0.87
N LEU A 47 12.95 17.64 -2.11
CA LEU A 47 12.76 16.77 -3.29
C LEU A 47 13.87 15.71 -3.40
N LYS A 48 15.14 16.12 -3.22
CA LYS A 48 16.29 15.20 -3.26
C LYS A 48 16.17 14.08 -2.22
N ALA A 49 15.76 14.40 -0.99
CA ALA A 49 15.56 13.40 0.06
C ALA A 49 14.42 12.43 -0.30
N SER A 50 13.35 12.91 -0.92
CA SER A 50 12.25 12.05 -1.36
C SER A 50 12.68 11.08 -2.47
N ILE A 51 13.55 11.49 -3.39
CA ILE A 51 14.09 10.63 -4.46
C ILE A 51 14.96 9.52 -3.87
N GLU A 52 15.89 9.86 -2.95
CA GLU A 52 16.73 8.85 -2.31
C GLU A 52 15.91 7.87 -1.45
N LEU A 53 14.85 8.35 -0.79
CA LEU A 53 13.92 7.47 -0.06
C LEU A 53 13.19 6.49 -0.96
N LYS A 54 12.79 6.91 -2.17
CA LYS A 54 12.15 5.99 -3.14
C LYS A 54 13.11 4.86 -3.51
N LYS A 55 14.39 5.14 -3.77
CA LYS A 55 15.41 4.12 -4.04
C LYS A 55 15.56 3.13 -2.88
N ILE A 56 15.60 3.63 -1.65
CA ILE A 56 15.66 2.78 -0.44
C ILE A 56 14.41 1.89 -0.35
N PHE A 57 13.22 2.43 -0.58
CA PHE A 57 11.99 1.64 -0.54
C PHE A 57 11.93 0.60 -1.66
N ILE A 58 12.36 0.92 -2.88
CA ILE A 58 12.47 -0.03 -3.99
C ILE A 58 13.36 -1.21 -3.57
N LYS A 59 14.55 -0.93 -3.05
CA LYS A 59 15.47 -1.99 -2.59
C LYS A 59 14.83 -2.90 -1.54
N ILE A 60 14.19 -2.32 -0.52
CA ILE A 60 13.52 -3.12 0.52
C ILE A 60 12.35 -3.93 -0.07
N ILE A 61 11.59 -3.37 -1.02
CA ILE A 61 10.51 -4.10 -1.69
C ILE A 61 11.10 -5.27 -2.47
N GLN A 62 12.09 -5.02 -3.32
CA GLN A 62 12.77 -6.04 -4.11
C GLN A 62 13.30 -7.15 -3.21
N ASP A 63 14.02 -6.84 -2.13
CA ASP A 63 14.55 -7.86 -1.21
C ASP A 63 13.46 -8.75 -0.60
N ARG A 64 12.29 -8.17 -0.31
CA ARG A 64 11.19 -8.84 0.40
C ARG A 64 10.17 -9.53 -0.50
N LEU A 65 10.12 -9.20 -1.80
CA LEU A 65 9.24 -9.87 -2.75
C LEU A 65 9.72 -11.32 -2.96
N LYS A 66 8.87 -12.32 -2.75
CA LYS A 66 9.26 -13.73 -2.97
C LYS A 66 9.25 -14.06 -4.47
N ALA A 67 10.28 -14.74 -4.95
CA ALA A 67 10.50 -15.03 -6.37
C ALA A 67 9.77 -16.29 -6.89
N HIS A 68 9.28 -17.15 -5.99
CA HIS A 68 8.72 -18.43 -6.39
C HIS A 68 7.25 -18.29 -6.81
N LEU A 69 6.88 -18.81 -7.99
CA LEU A 69 5.50 -18.83 -8.50
C LEU A 69 4.49 -19.47 -7.52
N THR A 70 4.95 -20.36 -6.63
CA THR A 70 4.12 -20.98 -5.57
C THR A 70 3.86 -20.07 -4.37
N CYS A 71 4.50 -18.90 -4.30
CA CYS A 71 4.21 -17.84 -3.34
C CYS A 71 3.25 -16.78 -3.91
N SER A 72 2.42 -17.16 -4.88
CA SER A 72 1.35 -16.34 -5.42
C SER A 72 0.37 -15.96 -4.31
N GLY A 73 0.24 -14.67 -4.03
CA GLY A 73 -0.60 -14.19 -2.94
C GLY A 73 -0.23 -12.80 -2.44
N SER A 74 -1.00 -12.32 -1.45
CA SER A 74 -0.77 -11.01 -0.84
C SER A 74 0.58 -10.94 -0.14
N GLN A 75 1.50 -10.14 -0.68
CA GLN A 75 2.80 -9.90 -0.07
C GLN A 75 2.75 -8.69 0.85
N ARG A 76 3.47 -8.77 1.99
CA ARG A 76 3.55 -7.66 2.95
C ARG A 76 5.01 -7.30 3.16
N VAL A 77 5.34 -6.06 2.87
CA VAL A 77 6.66 -5.47 3.12
C VAL A 77 6.57 -4.54 4.32
N LEU A 78 7.49 -4.69 5.28
CA LEU A 78 7.61 -3.81 6.43
C LEU A 78 8.78 -2.85 6.20
N MET A 79 8.51 -1.55 6.31
CA MET A 79 9.50 -0.49 6.18
C MET A 79 9.75 0.17 7.53
N SER A 80 11.00 0.17 7.99
CA SER A 80 11.42 0.93 9.16
C SER A 80 11.75 2.36 8.74
N CYS A 81 10.78 3.28 8.85
CA CYS A 81 10.95 4.69 8.50
C CYS A 81 10.06 5.57 9.38
N THR A 82 10.35 6.87 9.40
CA THR A 82 9.51 7.85 10.10
C THR A 82 8.19 8.07 9.34
N LEU A 83 7.19 8.58 10.05
CA LEU A 83 5.90 8.91 9.41
C LEU A 83 6.09 9.91 8.27
N SER A 84 6.93 10.95 8.45
CA SER A 84 7.20 11.95 7.41
C SER A 84 7.85 11.35 6.17
N GLN A 85 8.82 10.44 6.33
CA GLN A 85 9.45 9.73 5.21
C GLN A 85 8.40 8.89 4.46
N PHE A 86 7.58 8.12 5.17
CA PHE A 86 6.54 7.32 4.55
C PHE A 86 5.53 8.17 3.77
N TYR A 87 5.05 9.28 4.36
CA TYR A 87 4.11 10.18 3.70
C TYR A 87 4.74 10.92 2.52
N SER A 88 6.03 11.22 2.53
CA SER A 88 6.67 11.86 1.36
C SER A 88 6.59 11.01 0.08
N VAL A 89 6.47 9.69 0.23
CA VAL A 89 6.37 8.76 -0.91
C VAL A 89 4.93 8.29 -1.14
N PHE A 90 4.23 7.85 -0.10
CA PHE A 90 2.94 7.17 -0.21
C PHE A 90 1.72 8.02 0.17
N LYS A 91 1.88 9.35 0.29
CA LYS A 91 0.74 10.25 0.51
C LYS A 91 -0.30 10.07 -0.59
N GLY A 92 -1.57 9.99 -0.20
CA GLY A 92 -2.69 9.70 -1.10
C GLY A 92 -3.07 8.22 -1.16
N TYR A 93 -2.18 7.32 -0.70
CA TYR A 93 -2.35 5.87 -0.80
C TYR A 93 -2.45 5.16 0.57
N ILE A 94 -2.62 5.91 1.66
CA ILE A 94 -2.77 5.35 3.00
C ILE A 94 -4.15 4.68 3.14
N HIS A 95 -4.17 3.38 3.42
CA HIS A 95 -5.41 2.64 3.62
C HIS A 95 -5.79 2.51 5.10
N ARG A 96 -4.80 2.42 6.00
CA ARG A 96 -5.04 2.27 7.43
C ARG A 96 -3.96 2.95 8.27
N ARG A 97 -4.38 3.66 9.32
CA ARG A 97 -3.50 4.19 10.39
C ARG A 97 -3.77 3.45 11.70
N PHE A 98 -2.72 3.05 12.40
CA PHE A 98 -2.77 2.39 13.71
C PHE A 98 -2.30 3.37 14.77
N SER A 99 -3.19 4.23 15.26
CA SER A 99 -2.86 5.38 16.11
C SER A 99 -2.03 5.03 17.35
N LYS A 100 -2.29 3.88 17.99
CA LYS A 100 -1.56 3.43 19.19
C LYS A 100 -0.12 2.97 18.93
N LEU A 101 0.21 2.62 17.68
CA LEU A 101 1.50 2.00 17.33
C LEU A 101 2.36 2.87 16.41
N GLY A 102 1.88 4.05 16.01
CA GLY A 102 2.55 4.87 14.99
C GLY A 102 2.67 4.21 13.61
N ARG A 103 1.98 3.08 13.37
CA ARG A 103 2.08 2.33 12.11
C ARG A 103 1.06 2.82 11.09
N VAL A 104 1.47 2.88 9.84
CA VAL A 104 0.61 3.14 8.68
C VAL A 104 0.71 1.98 7.69
N ARG A 105 -0.32 1.82 6.87
CA ARG A 105 -0.39 0.76 5.86
C ARG A 105 -1.01 1.30 4.58
N CYS A 106 -0.32 1.09 3.47
CA CYS A 106 -0.88 1.16 2.13
C CYS A 106 -1.37 -0.22 1.70
N LEU A 107 -2.33 -0.25 0.78
CA LEU A 107 -2.83 -1.49 0.20
C LEU A 107 -2.97 -1.27 -1.30
N PHE A 108 -2.24 -2.08 -2.07
CA PHE A 108 -2.24 -2.07 -3.53
C PHE A 108 -2.74 -3.45 -3.99
N ARG A 109 -3.76 -3.46 -4.85
CA ARG A 109 -4.42 -4.67 -5.33
C ARG A 109 -4.96 -4.47 -6.74
N GLY A 110 -5.08 -5.56 -7.49
CA GLY A 110 -5.60 -5.59 -8.85
C GLY A 110 -4.52 -5.30 -9.88
N ASP A 111 -4.89 -5.40 -11.15
CA ASP A 111 -3.96 -5.35 -12.28
C ASP A 111 -3.22 -4.00 -12.36
N ASN A 112 -3.88 -2.93 -11.92
CA ASN A 112 -3.31 -1.59 -11.88
C ASN A 112 -2.32 -1.36 -10.72
N ALA A 113 -2.20 -2.31 -9.77
CA ALA A 113 -1.35 -2.14 -8.60
C ALA A 113 0.13 -1.97 -9.00
N TYR A 114 0.59 -2.71 -10.01
CA TYR A 114 1.98 -2.66 -10.46
C TYR A 114 2.32 -1.34 -11.14
N SER A 115 1.45 -0.87 -12.04
CA SER A 115 1.60 0.41 -12.72
C SER A 115 1.51 1.58 -11.73
N LEU A 116 0.61 1.51 -10.75
CA LEU A 116 0.47 2.54 -9.72
C LEU A 116 1.71 2.64 -8.84
N LEU A 117 2.27 1.49 -8.42
CA LEU A 117 3.52 1.47 -7.66
C LEU A 117 4.69 2.01 -8.47
N SER A 118 4.74 1.73 -9.78
CA SER A 118 5.75 2.31 -10.68
C SER A 118 5.68 3.83 -10.72
N GLN A 119 4.47 4.40 -10.83
CA GLN A 119 4.28 5.86 -10.80
C GLN A 119 4.66 6.47 -9.44
N ILE A 120 4.28 5.83 -8.34
CA ILE A 120 4.59 6.31 -6.98
C ILE A 120 6.10 6.32 -6.75
N LEU A 121 6.77 5.21 -7.07
CA LEU A 121 8.20 5.01 -6.86
C LEU A 121 9.05 5.66 -7.96
N ASN A 122 8.43 6.10 -9.05
CA ASN A 122 9.08 6.65 -10.24
C ASN A 122 10.16 5.70 -10.80
N ASP A 123 9.79 4.43 -10.93
CA ASP A 123 10.67 3.35 -11.39
C ASP A 123 9.82 2.24 -12.03
N GLU A 124 10.11 1.84 -13.26
CA GLU A 124 9.39 0.77 -13.96
C GLU A 124 9.83 -0.63 -13.52
N GLN A 125 11.05 -0.74 -12.99
CA GLN A 125 11.70 -1.98 -12.55
C GLN A 125 11.59 -2.17 -11.03
N TRP A 126 10.75 -1.39 -10.34
CA TRP A 126 10.59 -1.44 -8.88
C TRP A 126 10.27 -2.85 -8.33
N GLY A 127 9.58 -3.66 -9.13
CA GLY A 127 9.15 -5.02 -8.80
C GLY A 127 10.04 -6.13 -9.34
N VAL A 128 11.10 -5.78 -10.08
CA VAL A 128 12.05 -6.74 -10.66
C VAL A 128 13.13 -7.07 -9.65
N LYS A 129 13.45 -8.36 -9.49
CA LYS A 129 14.61 -8.82 -8.72
C LYS A 129 15.80 -9.00 -9.65
N TYR A 130 16.90 -8.30 -9.36
CA TYR A 130 18.19 -8.63 -9.95
C TYR A 130 18.83 -9.75 -9.12
N PHE A 131 19.06 -10.90 -9.74
CA PHE A 131 19.86 -11.96 -9.13
C PHE A 131 21.33 -11.53 -9.17
N ALA A 132 21.97 -11.44 -8.01
CA ALA A 132 23.42 -11.35 -7.96
C ALA A 132 24.01 -12.74 -8.25
N ASN A 133 24.03 -13.14 -9.52
CA ASN A 133 24.94 -14.12 -10.12
C ASN A 133 25.32 -13.45 -11.44
N GLU A 134 26.53 -12.93 -11.65
CA GLU A 134 27.76 -13.71 -11.88
C GLU A 134 28.99 -12.91 -11.41
N GLN A 135 29.74 -13.48 -10.47
CA GLN A 135 31.20 -13.34 -10.36
C GLN A 135 31.78 -14.75 -10.22
#